data_AF-A0A3N5N2A1-F1
#
_entry.id   AF-A0A3N5N2A1-F1
#
_cell.length_a   1.000
_cell.length_b   1.000
_cell.length_c   1.000
_cell.angle_alpha   90.00
_cell.angle_beta   90.00
_cell.angle_gamma   90.00
#
_symmetry.space_group_name_H-M   'P 1'
#
loop_
_entity.id
_entity.type
_entity.pdbx_description
1 polymer ?
#
loop_
_entity_poly.entity_id
_entity_poly.type
_entity_poly.pdbx_seq_one_letter_code
_entity_poly.pdbx_strand_id
1 'polypeptide(L)' 'LAHWDGTRESEDRIREIKASIRCLPLDAEKEEGKCVVSGKPSAQRVVIARAY' A
#
# COMPACT_ATOMS: atom_id res chain seq x y z
N LEU A 1 -6.54 -2.97 -4.49
CA LEU A 1 -6.51 -2.33 -3.16
C LEU A 1 -5.64 -3.17 -2.26
N ALA A 2 -4.58 -2.60 -1.71
CA ALA A 2 -3.64 -3.33 -0.86
C ALA A 2 -3.36 -2.52 0.41
N HIS A 3 -3.07 -3.21 1.51
CA HIS A 3 -2.61 -2.57 2.73
C HIS A 3 -1.17 -2.10 2.53
N TRP A 4 -0.93 -0.85 2.91
CA TRP A 4 0.38 -0.21 2.92
C TRP A 4 0.59 0.45 4.28
N ASP A 5 1.78 0.31 4.85
CA ASP A 5 2.10 0.82 6.19
C ASP A 5 2.81 2.19 6.19
N GLY A 6 3.00 2.83 5.03
CA GLY A 6 3.61 4.16 4.96
C GLY A 6 5.14 4.17 5.04
N THR A 7 5.79 3.01 5.07
CA THR A 7 7.25 2.93 5.15
C THR A 7 7.94 2.90 3.80
N ARG A 8 9.14 3.47 3.78
CA ARG A 8 10.01 3.53 2.59
C ARG A 8 10.44 2.15 2.08
N GLU A 9 10.63 1.19 2.98
CA GLU A 9 10.92 -0.22 2.61
C GLU A 9 9.77 -0.81 1.76
N SER A 10 8.53 -0.53 2.16
CA SER A 10 7.34 -0.98 1.43
C SER A 10 7.23 -0.30 0.07
N GLU A 11 7.54 0.99 -0.03
CA GLU A 11 7.59 1.69 -1.31
C GLU A 11 8.67 1.14 -2.25
N ASP A 12 9.86 0.81 -1.72
CA ASP A 12 10.94 0.25 -2.52
C ASP A 12 10.54 -1.10 -3.13
N ARG A 13 9.95 -1.99 -2.31
CA ARG A 13 9.38 -3.27 -2.79
C ARG A 13 8.26 -3.09 -3.81
N ILE A 14 7.38 -2.10 -3.61
CA ILE A 14 6.32 -1.77 -4.58
C ILE A 14 6.93 -1.27 -5.90
N ARG A 15 8.05 -0.56 -5.84
CA ARG A 15 8.78 -0.10 -7.02
C ARG A 15 9.51 -1.23 -7.75
N GLU A 16 10.03 -2.22 -7.03
CA GLU A 16 10.62 -3.44 -7.62
C GLU A 16 9.61 -4.19 -8.51
N ILE A 17 8.34 -4.23 -8.12
CA ILE A 17 7.26 -4.85 -8.91
C ILE A 17 6.70 -3.91 -10.01
N LYS A 18 7.40 -2.83 -10.35
CA LYS A 18 6.98 -1.79 -11.31
C LYS A 18 5.63 -1.14 -10.97
N ALA A 19 5.28 -1.08 -9.69
CA ALA A 19 4.06 -0.46 -9.22
C ALA A 19 4.32 0.81 -8.42
N SER A 20 3.28 1.63 -8.26
CA SER A 20 3.30 2.86 -7.45
C SER A 20 1.95 3.08 -6.78
N ILE A 21 1.96 3.81 -5.67
CA ILE A 21 0.74 4.21 -4.97
C ILE A 21 0.13 5.38 -5.75
N ARG A 22 -1.11 5.20 -6.23
CA ARG A 22 -1.80 6.19 -7.08
C ARG A 22 -2.81 7.01 -6.30
N CYS A 23 -3.44 6.42 -5.29
CA CYS A 23 -4.48 7.09 -4.53
C CYS A 23 -4.58 6.51 -3.12
N LEU A 24 -4.73 7.38 -2.12
CA LEU A 24 -5.16 7.03 -0.78
C LEU A 24 -6.66 7.33 -0.69
N PRO A 25 -7.52 6.31 -0.71
CA PRO A 25 -8.95 6.52 -0.56
C PRO A 25 -9.27 7.02 0.85
N LEU A 26 -9.66 8.29 0.96
CA LEU A 26 -9.99 8.95 2.25
C LEU A 26 -11.28 8.40 2.88
N ASP A 27 -12.17 7.83 2.05
CA ASP A 27 -13.45 7.26 2.45
C ASP A 27 -13.39 5.74 2.70
N ALA A 28 -12.18 5.14 2.64
CA ALA A 28 -12.04 3.72 2.90
C ALA A 28 -12.30 3.41 4.37
N GLU A 29 -13.10 2.36 4.63
CA GLU A 29 -13.26 1.79 5.96
C GLU A 29 -11.88 1.51 6.57
N LYS A 30 -11.68 1.97 7.82
CA LYS A 30 -10.45 1.77 8.57
C LYS A 30 -10.36 0.32 9.02
N GLU A 31 -9.96 -0.52 8.08
CA GLU A 31 -9.75 -1.94 8.29
C GLU A 31 -8.29 -2.15 8.72
N GLU A 32 -8.09 -2.61 9.96
CA GLU A 32 -6.78 -3.02 10.44
C GLU A 32 -6.36 -4.30 9.72
N GLY A 33 -5.42 -4.15 8.79
CA GLY A 33 -4.88 -5.25 8.01
C GLY A 33 -3.37 -5.35 8.14
N LYS A 34 -2.77 -6.26 7.35
CA LYS A 34 -1.32 -6.38 7.24
C LYS A 34 -0.86 -5.88 5.88
N CYS A 35 0.18 -5.05 5.90
CA CYS A 35 0.84 -4.56 4.72
C CYS A 35 1.28 -5.72 3.82
N VAL A 36 0.94 -5.65 2.53
CA VAL A 36 1.19 -6.75 1.57
C VAL A 36 2.69 -7.03 1.36
N VAL A 37 3.54 -6.03 1.62
CA VAL A 37 4.99 -6.11 1.41
C VAL A 37 5.77 -6.22 2.72
N SER A 38 5.42 -5.47 3.77
CA SER A 38 6.19 -5.48 5.03
C SER A 38 5.61 -6.39 6.11
N GLY A 39 4.36 -6.85 5.98
CA GLY A 39 3.66 -7.59 7.03
C GLY A 39 3.30 -6.77 8.27
N LYS A 40 3.66 -5.47 8.30
CA LYS A 40 3.34 -4.53 9.38
C LYS A 40 1.84 -4.21 9.41
N PRO A 41 1.27 -3.86 10.59
CA PRO A 41 -0.11 -3.44 10.69
C PRO A 41 -0.35 -2.17 9.85
N SER A 42 -1.49 -2.12 9.17
CA SER A 42 -1.90 -1.02 8.30
C SER A 42 -3.34 -0.66 8.61
N ALA A 43 -3.62 0.63 8.81
CA ALA A 43 -4.92 1.13 9.23
C ALA A 43 -5.93 1.31 8.08
N GLN A 44 -5.48 1.22 6.82
CA GLN A 44 -6.32 1.46 5.65
C GLN A 44 -5.72 0.85 4.37
N ARG A 45 -6.55 0.67 3.35
CA ARG A 45 -6.12 0.17 2.03
C ARG A 45 -5.78 1.33 1.10
N VAL A 46 -4.72 1.17 0.32
CA VAL A 46 -4.32 2.13 -0.72
C VAL A 46 -4.46 1.52 -2.12
N VAL A 47 -4.59 2.40 -3.12
CA VAL A 47 -4.62 2.00 -4.53
C VAL A 47 -3.18 1.95 -5.05
N ILE A 48 -2.71 0.74 -5.29
CA ILE A 48 -1.43 0.47 -5.95
C ILE A 48 -1.74 0.06 -7.38
N ALA A 49 -1.09 0.70 -8.36
CA ALA A 49 -1.20 0.33 -9.76
C ALA A 49 0.18 0.25 -10.40
N ARG A 50 0.29 -0.63 -11.40
CA ARG A 50 1.50 -0.75 -12.22
C ARG A 50 1.65 0.50 -13.09
N ALA A 51 2.83 1.11 -13.08
CA ALA A 51 3.16 2.15 -14.05
C ALA A 51 3.64 1.46 -15.34
N TYR A 52 3.15 1.94 -16.49
CA TYR A 52 3.56 1.47 -17.82
C TYR A 52 5.03 1.81 -18.10
#